data_AF-A0A957USI4-F1
#
_entry.id   AF-A0A957USI4-F1
#
_cell.length_a   1.000
_cell.length_b   1.000
_cell.length_c   1.000
_cell.angle_alpha   90.00
_cell.angle_beta   90.00
_cell.angle_gamma   90.00
#
_symmetry.space_group_name_H-M   'P 1'
#
loop_
_entity.id
_entity.type
_entity.pdbx_description
1 polymer ?
#
loop_
_entity_poly.entity_id
_entity_poly.type
_entity_poly.pdbx_seq_one_letter_code
_entity_poly.pdbx_strand_id
1 'polypeptide(L)'
;MNNDFTQLHLRPELIQAVTARGYTEPTPIQSAVIPAMLAGHDILGQAQTGTGKTAAFALPILQKLTPGQGKIQALVLAPTRELA
;
A
#
# COMPACT_ATOMS: atom_id res chain seq x y z
N MET A 1 -7.56 -16.36 -12.70
CA MET A 1 -6.26 -15.81 -12.29
C MET A 1 -6.39 -15.49 -10.81
N ASN A 2 -5.66 -16.18 -9.93
CA ASN A 2 -5.70 -15.88 -8.50
C ASN A 2 -5.07 -14.49 -8.31
N ASN A 3 -5.87 -13.51 -7.88
CA ASN A 3 -5.40 -12.18 -7.55
C ASN A 3 -5.27 -12.12 -6.02
N ASP A 4 -4.09 -12.46 -5.51
CA ASP A 4 -3.82 -12.57 -4.07
C ASP A 4 -2.69 -11.61 -3.68
N PHE A 5 -2.76 -11.03 -2.48
CA PHE A 5 -1.72 -10.17 -1.91
C PHE A 5 -0.35 -10.84 -1.87
N THR A 6 -0.30 -12.17 -1.81
CA THR A 6 0.94 -12.95 -1.86
C THR A 6 1.74 -12.74 -3.16
N GLN A 7 1.09 -12.31 -4.25
CA GLN A 7 1.75 -12.05 -5.53
C GLN A 7 2.36 -10.64 -5.62
N LEU A 8 2.10 -9.78 -4.63
CA LEU A 8 2.56 -8.39 -4.63
C LEU A 8 3.97 -8.19 -4.06
N HIS A 9 4.70 -9.28 -3.80
CA HIS A 9 6.10 -9.27 -3.32
C HIS A 9 6.30 -8.41 -2.04
N LEU A 10 5.28 -8.39 -1.19
CA LEU A 10 5.32 -7.75 0.12
C LEU A 10 6.00 -8.66 1.14
N ARG A 11 6.58 -8.07 2.19
CA ARG A 11 7.10 -8.80 3.34
C ARG A 11 6.00 -9.68 3.96
N PRO A 12 6.30 -10.90 4.43
CA PRO A 12 5.30 -11.82 5.00
C PRO A 12 4.46 -11.21 6.11
N GLU A 13 5.04 -10.35 6.96
CA GLU A 13 4.35 -9.71 8.07
C GLU A 13 3.29 -8.71 7.59
N LEU A 14 3.50 -8.05 6.44
CA LEU A 14 2.51 -7.17 5.83
C LEU A 14 1.35 -7.97 5.24
N ILE A 15 1.65 -9.09 4.58
CA ILE A 15 0.63 -10.01 4.05
C ILE A 15 -0.24 -10.52 5.20
N GLN A 16 0.40 -11.04 6.27
CA GLN A 16 -0.30 -11.51 7.45
C GLN A 16 -1.19 -10.42 8.07
N ALA A 17 -0.69 -9.18 8.17
CA ALA A 17 -1.44 -8.07 8.74
C ALA A 17 -2.69 -7.71 7.91
N VAL A 18 -2.59 -7.67 6.58
CA VAL A 18 -3.76 -7.36 5.73
C VAL A 18 -4.76 -8.52 5.73
N THR A 19 -4.30 -9.77 5.69
CA THR A 19 -5.19 -10.94 5.78
C THR A 19 -5.94 -10.96 7.12
N ALA A 20 -5.26 -10.68 8.23
CA ALA A 20 -5.90 -10.59 9.56
C ALA A 20 -6.92 -9.44 9.66
N ARG A 21 -6.77 -8.39 8.84
CA ARG A 21 -7.73 -7.28 8.72
C ARG A 21 -8.88 -7.58 7.75
N GLY A 22 -8.93 -8.78 7.17
CA GLY A 22 -10.00 -9.21 6.26
C GLY A 22 -9.78 -8.82 4.80
N TYR A 23 -8.55 -8.43 4.41
CA TYR A 23 -8.22 -8.22 3.01
C TYR A 23 -8.11 -9.60 2.34
N THR A 24 -8.94 -9.83 1.32
CA THR A 24 -8.97 -11.10 0.57
C THR A 24 -8.20 -10.97 -0.74
N GLU A 25 -8.65 -10.09 -1.62
CA GLU A 25 -8.05 -9.84 -2.93
C GLU A 25 -7.67 -8.37 -3.05
N PRO A 26 -6.54 -8.03 -3.69
CA PRO A 26 -6.17 -6.65 -3.93
C PRO A 26 -7.14 -6.02 -4.92
N THR A 27 -7.60 -4.81 -4.62
CA THR A 27 -8.43 -4.03 -5.55
C THR A 27 -7.66 -3.68 -6.81
N PRO A 28 -8.33 -3.26 -7.92
CA PRO A 28 -7.63 -2.90 -9.15
C PRO A 28 -6.56 -1.80 -8.95
N ILE A 29 -6.84 -0.80 -8.11
CA ILE A 29 -5.86 0.24 -7.81
C ILE A 29 -4.68 -0.29 -6.99
N GLN A 30 -4.91 -1.22 -6.05
CA GLN A 30 -3.82 -1.84 -5.28
C GLN A 30 -2.94 -2.72 -6.17
N SER A 31 -3.56 -3.55 -7.02
CA SER A 31 -2.85 -4.44 -7.95
C SER A 31 -1.98 -3.67 -8.95
N ALA A 32 -2.41 -2.48 -9.38
CA ALA A 32 -1.64 -1.63 -10.29
C ALA A 32 -0.55 -0.81 -9.57
N VAL A 33 -0.88 -0.19 -8.43
CA VAL A 33 0.00 0.78 -7.77
C VAL A 33 1.10 0.10 -6.98
N ILE A 34 0.81 -1.00 -6.26
CA ILE A 34 1.76 -1.61 -5.33
C ILE A 34 3.05 -2.05 -6.07
N PRO A 35 3.00 -2.83 -7.16
CA PRO A 35 4.21 -3.25 -7.87
C PRO A 35 5.00 -2.06 -8.45
N ALA A 36 4.30 -1.07 -9.00
CA ALA A 36 4.93 0.12 -9.58
C ALA A 36 5.63 0.98 -8.51
N MET A 37 5.03 1.16 -7.33
CA MET A 37 5.67 1.90 -6.22
C MET A 37 6.87 1.13 -5.67
N LEU A 38 6.79 -0.20 -5.59
CA LEU A 38 7.91 -1.02 -5.16
C LEU A 38 9.11 -0.90 -6.11
N ALA A 39 8.85 -0.87 -7.42
CA ALA A 39 9.85 -0.60 -8.46
C ALA A 39 10.47 0.81 -8.37
N GLY A 40 9.89 1.72 -7.58
CA GLY A 40 10.42 3.08 -7.38
C GLY A 40 9.96 4.08 -8.42
N HIS A 41 8.88 3.79 -9.14
CA HIS A 41 8.27 4.74 -10.07
C HIS A 41 7.44 5.80 -9.34
N ASP A 42 7.42 7.01 -9.89
CA ASP A 42 6.42 8.02 -9.56
C ASP A 42 5.09 7.66 -10.24
N ILE A 43 3.98 7.89 -9.54
CA ILE A 43 2.66 7.38 -9.97
C ILE A 43 1.61 8.48 -9.84
N LEU A 44 0.78 8.58 -10.87
CA LEU A 44 -0.51 9.25 -10.81
C LEU A 44 -1.61 8.19 -10.78
N GLY A 45 -2.28 8.04 -9.63
CA GLY A 45 -3.36 7.07 -9.43
C GLY A 45 -4.72 7.77 -9.36
N GLN A 46 -5.63 7.41 -10.28
CA GLN A 46 -7.02 7.86 -10.23
C GLN A 46 -7.94 6.70 -9.88
N ALA A 47 -8.65 6.82 -8.76
CA ALA A 47 -9.70 5.87 -8.39
C ALA A 47 -10.76 6.55 -7.51
N GLN A 48 -11.98 6.01 -7.50
CA GLN A 48 -13.08 6.50 -6.68
C GLN A 48 -12.77 6.36 -5.18
N THR A 49 -13.42 7.14 -4.32
CA THR A 49 -13.29 7.00 -2.85
C THR A 49 -13.80 5.63 -2.40
N GLY A 50 -13.22 5.08 -1.33
CA GLY A 50 -13.58 3.74 -0.82
C GLY A 50 -12.97 2.55 -1.58
N THR A 51 -12.19 2.77 -2.64
CA THR A 51 -11.59 1.70 -3.47
C THR A 51 -10.27 1.14 -2.96
N GLY A 52 -9.88 1.44 -1.72
CA GLY A 52 -8.66 0.93 -1.11
C GLY A 52 -7.37 1.65 -1.51
N LYS A 53 -7.47 2.90 -2.01
CA LYS A 53 -6.31 3.75 -2.36
C LYS A 53 -5.29 3.91 -1.23
N THR A 54 -5.76 3.99 0.03
CA THR A 54 -4.88 4.14 1.19
C THR A 54 -3.93 2.96 1.32
N ALA A 55 -4.43 1.73 1.25
CA ALA A 55 -3.58 0.55 1.28
C ALA A 55 -2.67 0.46 0.04
N ALA A 56 -3.12 0.98 -1.12
CA ALA A 56 -2.34 0.97 -2.35
C ALA A 56 -1.02 1.74 -2.24
N PHE A 57 -0.97 2.85 -1.48
CA PHE A 57 0.28 3.56 -1.19
C PHE A 57 0.90 3.20 0.16
N ALA A 58 0.11 2.85 1.18
CA ALA A 58 0.63 2.59 2.51
C ALA A 58 1.45 1.31 2.59
N LEU A 59 1.02 0.24 1.91
CA LEU A 59 1.76 -1.03 1.87
C LEU A 59 3.17 -0.90 1.28
N PRO A 60 3.38 -0.29 0.10
CA PRO A 60 4.72 -0.11 -0.44
C PRO A 60 5.57 0.88 0.39
N ILE A 61 4.96 1.87 1.06
CA ILE A 61 5.67 2.71 2.03
C ILE A 61 6.18 1.85 3.18
N LEU A 62 5.30 1.09 3.85
CA LEU A 62 5.65 0.21 4.97
C LEU A 62 6.71 -0.84 4.57
N GLN A 63 6.62 -1.38 3.35
CA GLN A 63 7.60 -2.30 2.78
C GLN A 63 9.02 -1.70 2.74
N LYS A 64 9.12 -0.41 2.38
CA LYS A 64 10.40 0.31 2.23
C LYS A 64 10.92 0.94 3.54
N LEU A 65 10.09 1.05 4.57
CA LEU A 65 10.52 1.58 5.86
C LEU A 65 11.62 0.72 6.48
N THR A 66 12.70 1.36 6.90
CA THR A 66 13.78 0.76 7.68
C THR A 66 13.55 1.05 9.18
N PRO A 67 13.24 0.03 10.00
CA PRO A 67 13.07 0.22 11.44
C PRO A 67 14.36 0.72 12.10
N GLY A 68 14.22 1.45 13.22
CA GLY A 68 15.35 1.87 14.05
C GLY A 68 16.16 3.08 13.55
N GLN A 69 15.83 3.66 12.39
CA GLN A 69 16.58 4.83 11.87
C GLN A 69 16.28 6.16 12.58
N GLY A 70 15.25 6.24 13.43
CA GLY A 70 14.95 7.44 14.23
C GLY A 70 14.60 8.70 13.43
N LYS A 71 14.38 8.59 12.11
CA LYS A 71 14.08 9.70 11.21
C LYS A 71 12.81 9.45 10.41
N ILE A 72 12.19 10.54 9.95
CA ILE A 72 11.04 10.51 9.04
C ILE A 72 11.51 9.93 7.69
N GLN A 73 10.79 8.93 7.19
CA GLN A 73 11.13 8.19 5.95
C GLN A 73 10.02 8.28 4.87
N ALA A 74 8.83 8.76 5.23
CA ALA A 74 7.71 8.97 4.31
C ALA A 74 6.79 10.08 4.83
N LEU A 75 6.13 10.79 3.92
CA LEU A 75 5.13 11.81 4.21
C LEU A 75 3.91 11.56 3.32
N VAL A 76 2.72 11.50 3.94
CA VAL A 76 1.44 11.44 3.25
C VAL A 76 0.70 12.73 3.55
N LEU A 77 0.26 13.43 2.50
CA LEU A 77 -0.52 14.65 2.63
C LEU A 77 -1.99 14.34 2.34
N ALA A 78 -2.87 14.78 3.23
CA ALA A 78 -4.31 14.66 3.08
C ALA A 78 -4.95 16.05 3.00
N PRO A 79 -6.04 16.24 2.23
CA PRO A 79 -6.70 17.53 2.08
C PRO A 79 -7.56 17.94 3.28
N THR A 80 -7.92 16.99 4.15
CA THR A 80 -8.76 17.24 5.33
C THR A 80 -8.20 16.54 6.56
N ARG A 81 -8.60 16.99 7.75
CA ARG A 81 -8.14 16.41 9.03
C ARG A 81 -8.74 15.03 9.29
N GLU A 82 -9.96 14.82 8.86
CA GLU A 82 -10.73 13.59 9.07
C GLU A 82 -10.19 12.42 8.26
N LEU A 83 -9.45 12.70 7.18
CA LEU A 83 -8.80 11.68 6.35
C LEU A 83 -7.39 11.33 6.87
N ALA A 84 -6.80 12.16 7.74
CA ALA A 84 -5.46 11.99 8.26
C ALA A 84 -5.39 10.96 9.40
#